data_AF-A0A536FRJ8-F1
#
_entry.id   AF-A0A536FRJ8-F1
#
_cell.length_a   1.000
_cell.length_b   1.000
_cell.length_c   1.000
_cell.angle_alpha   90.00
_cell.angle_beta   90.00
_cell.angle_gamma   90.00
#
_symmetry.space_group_name_H-M   'P 1'
#
loop_
_entity.id
_entity.type
_entity.pdbx_description
1 polymer ?
#
loop_
_entity_poly.entity_id
_entity_poly.type
_entity_poly.pdbx_seq_one_letter_code
_entity_poly.pdbx_strand_id
1 'polypeptide(L)'
;MSRGYYDYPVVRRPVWTWEVPTYFWLGGMAAGAYVTASLAHNFGSADDRRAAAGGFYVAAAALVPCAPLLIADLGRPERFHHMLRIFKPLSPMNLGAWTLTGFTPIAFARAASHAAGTGLLRGPLAALAGLLPKRLAELAGVGLGLTLAGYSGVLLAATNIPLWAKSKLLGGLFMASALASGSAAVTLQAARRAVPDATLHRLAGLEALASAGEIAILAGYLAQSGRTARPLTS
;
A
#
# COMPACT_ATOMS: atom_id res chain seq x y z
N MET A 1 -47.00 8.89 12.05
CA MET A 1 -45.94 8.85 13.08
C MET A 1 -44.73 9.58 12.54
N SER A 2 -44.51 10.83 12.94
CA SER A 2 -43.34 11.63 12.57
C SER A 2 -42.11 11.06 13.29
N ARG A 3 -41.10 10.63 12.54
CA ARG A 3 -39.82 10.16 13.11
C ARG A 3 -39.24 11.23 14.05
N GLY A 4 -38.96 10.84 15.29
CA GLY A 4 -38.37 11.71 16.30
C GLY A 4 -36.85 11.76 16.22
N TYR A 5 -36.23 12.72 16.92
CA TYR A 5 -34.77 12.87 17.02
C TYR A 5 -34.06 11.57 17.49
N TYR A 6 -34.74 10.75 18.30
CA TYR A 6 -34.23 9.48 18.82
C TYR A 6 -34.27 8.30 17.83
N ASP A 7 -34.96 8.45 16.69
CA ASP A 7 -35.03 7.40 15.65
C ASP A 7 -33.85 7.44 14.66
N TYR A 8 -32.98 8.46 14.76
CA TYR A 8 -31.79 8.56 13.93
C TYR A 8 -30.61 7.83 14.60
N PRO A 9 -29.90 6.96 13.86
CA PRO A 9 -28.71 6.33 14.38
C PRO A 9 -27.68 7.41 14.76
N VAL A 10 -27.18 7.34 16.00
CA VAL A 10 -26.19 8.28 16.56
C VAL A 10 -24.92 8.33 15.68
N VAL A 11 -24.61 7.23 15.01
CA VAL A 11 -23.52 7.13 14.03
C VAL A 11 -24.10 7.08 12.62
N ARG A 12 -23.72 8.04 11.78
CA ARG A 12 -24.07 8.03 10.36
C ARG A 12 -23.40 6.84 9.68
N ARG A 13 -24.12 6.22 8.75
CA ARG A 13 -23.57 5.14 7.94
C ARG A 13 -22.36 5.65 7.14
N PRO A 14 -21.33 4.83 6.98
CA PRO A 14 -20.24 5.16 6.08
C PRO A 14 -20.78 5.38 4.67
N VAL A 15 -20.33 6.46 4.00
CA VAL A 15 -20.78 6.83 2.65
C VAL A 15 -19.85 6.33 1.55
N TRP A 16 -18.69 5.78 1.92
CA TRP A 16 -17.74 5.16 1.00
C TRP A 16 -18.33 3.96 0.26
N THR A 17 -17.97 3.83 -1.00
CA THR A 17 -18.41 2.74 -1.88
C THR A 17 -17.31 1.65 -1.98
N TRP A 18 -17.52 0.63 -2.81
CA TRP A 18 -16.62 -0.53 -2.92
C TRP A 18 -15.21 -0.17 -3.45
N GLU A 19 -15.09 0.98 -4.09
CA GLU A 19 -13.87 1.54 -4.66
C GLU A 19 -12.82 1.79 -3.57
N VAL A 20 -13.23 2.22 -2.36
CA VAL A 20 -12.29 2.57 -1.28
C VAL A 20 -11.58 1.34 -0.71
N PRO A 21 -12.27 0.25 -0.30
CA PRO A 21 -11.59 -0.98 0.11
C PRO A 21 -10.68 -1.57 -0.98
N THR A 22 -11.12 -1.56 -2.24
CA THR A 22 -10.30 -2.05 -3.37
C THR A 22 -9.03 -1.22 -3.54
N TYR A 23 -9.16 0.10 -3.46
CA TYR A 23 -8.02 1.02 -3.50
C TYR A 23 -7.05 0.78 -2.33
N PHE A 24 -7.53 0.63 -1.09
CA PHE A 24 -6.67 0.37 0.06
C PHE A 24 -5.88 -0.92 -0.09
N TRP A 25 -6.53 -1.99 -0.58
CA TRP A 25 -5.87 -3.26 -0.80
C TRP A 25 -4.82 -3.17 -1.91
N LEU A 26 -5.15 -2.58 -3.07
CA LEU A 26 -4.22 -2.42 -4.19
C LEU A 26 -3.05 -1.49 -3.85
N GLY A 27 -3.31 -0.37 -3.19
CA GLY A 27 -2.29 0.55 -2.72
C GLY A 27 -1.36 -0.09 -1.68
N GLY A 28 -1.93 -0.86 -0.75
CA GLY A 28 -1.17 -1.64 0.23
C GLY A 28 -0.28 -2.71 -0.43
N MET A 29 -0.86 -3.50 -1.34
CA MET A 29 -0.10 -4.50 -2.11
C MET A 29 1.04 -3.85 -2.89
N ALA A 30 0.78 -2.69 -3.52
CA ALA A 30 1.80 -1.97 -4.26
C ALA A 30 2.96 -1.51 -3.36
N ALA A 31 2.65 -0.95 -2.20
CA ALA A 31 3.63 -0.55 -1.21
C ALA A 31 4.45 -1.75 -0.72
N GLY A 32 3.80 -2.85 -0.35
CA GLY A 32 4.47 -4.05 0.11
C GLY A 32 5.39 -4.66 -0.95
N ALA A 33 4.90 -4.80 -2.19
CA ALA A 33 5.68 -5.33 -3.30
C ALA A 33 6.92 -4.47 -3.60
N TYR A 34 6.77 -3.14 -3.55
CA TYR A 34 7.88 -2.20 -3.75
C TYR A 34 8.92 -2.29 -2.64
N VAL A 35 8.48 -2.38 -1.37
CA VAL A 35 9.38 -2.52 -0.21
C VAL A 35 10.14 -3.84 -0.29
N THR A 36 9.46 -4.96 -0.55
CA THR A 36 10.09 -6.28 -0.70
C THR A 36 11.12 -6.28 -1.83
N ALA A 37 10.76 -5.73 -3.01
CA ALA A 37 11.69 -5.60 -4.13
C ALA A 37 12.92 -4.75 -3.78
N SER A 38 12.71 -3.62 -3.09
CA SER A 38 13.78 -2.71 -2.67
C SER A 38 14.70 -3.34 -1.64
N LEU A 39 14.17 -4.09 -0.67
CA LEU A 39 14.97 -4.80 0.32
C LEU A 39 15.85 -5.87 -0.33
N ALA A 40 15.29 -6.68 -1.23
CA ALA A 40 16.05 -7.67 -1.98
C ALA A 40 17.11 -7.03 -2.89
N HIS A 41 16.81 -5.87 -3.48
CA HIS A 41 17.78 -5.09 -4.27
C HIS A 41 18.98 -4.59 -3.48
N ASN A 42 18.76 -4.11 -2.25
CA ASN A 42 19.82 -3.50 -1.43
C ASN A 42 20.58 -4.52 -0.58
N PHE A 43 19.92 -5.58 -0.11
CA PHE A 43 20.48 -6.53 0.87
C PHE A 43 20.54 -7.98 0.36
N GLY A 44 19.86 -8.31 -0.74
CA GLY A 44 19.80 -9.67 -1.28
C GLY A 44 20.99 -10.06 -2.14
N SER A 45 21.11 -11.37 -2.37
CA SER A 45 22.06 -11.98 -3.32
C SER A 45 21.69 -11.67 -4.78
N ALA A 46 22.56 -12.01 -5.74
CA ALA A 46 22.29 -11.77 -7.16
C ALA A 46 20.99 -12.43 -7.64
N ASP A 47 20.67 -13.63 -7.13
CA ASP A 47 19.45 -14.35 -7.48
C ASP A 47 18.23 -13.73 -6.81
N ASP A 48 18.34 -13.32 -5.54
CA ASP A 48 17.27 -12.60 -4.83
C ASP A 48 16.91 -11.29 -5.53
N ARG A 49 17.92 -10.55 -6.01
CA ARG A 49 17.73 -9.32 -6.80
C ARG A 49 16.96 -9.60 -8.09
N ARG A 50 17.34 -10.63 -8.85
CA ARG A 50 16.67 -11.00 -10.10
C ARG A 50 15.23 -11.45 -9.87
N ALA A 51 15.00 -12.25 -8.83
CA ALA A 51 13.68 -12.74 -8.46
C ALA A 51 12.75 -11.61 -8.04
N ALA A 52 13.21 -10.77 -7.11
CA ALA A 52 12.41 -9.72 -6.51
C ALA A 52 12.27 -8.48 -7.40
N ALA A 53 13.09 -8.32 -8.44
CA ALA A 53 12.98 -7.19 -9.38
C ALA A 53 11.62 -7.15 -10.08
N GLY A 54 10.96 -8.31 -10.22
CA GLY A 54 9.61 -8.36 -10.74
C GLY A 54 8.57 -7.71 -9.81
N GLY A 55 8.88 -7.53 -8.52
CA GLY A 55 8.02 -6.82 -7.57
C GLY A 55 7.82 -5.34 -7.91
N PHE A 56 8.77 -4.69 -8.60
CA PHE A 56 8.56 -3.33 -9.11
C PHE A 56 7.44 -3.27 -10.16
N TYR A 57 7.29 -4.32 -10.99
CA TYR A 57 6.17 -4.41 -11.94
C TYR A 57 4.84 -4.69 -11.22
N VAL A 58 4.85 -5.55 -10.19
CA VAL A 58 3.66 -5.80 -9.36
C VAL A 58 3.20 -4.49 -8.71
N ALA A 59 4.13 -3.72 -8.13
CA ALA A 59 3.83 -2.44 -7.53
C ALA A 59 3.24 -1.44 -8.53
N ALA A 60 3.88 -1.27 -9.69
CA ALA A 60 3.37 -0.37 -10.73
C ALA A 60 1.99 -0.81 -11.24
N ALA A 61 1.78 -2.10 -11.48
CA ALA A 61 0.51 -2.65 -11.96
C ALA A 61 -0.62 -2.44 -10.93
N ALA A 62 -0.37 -2.67 -9.65
CA ALA A 62 -1.34 -2.46 -8.58
C ALA A 62 -1.71 -0.96 -8.41
N LEU A 63 -0.81 -0.04 -8.73
CA LEU A 63 -1.08 1.41 -8.68
C LEU A 63 -1.93 1.94 -9.84
N VAL A 64 -1.96 1.26 -11.00
CA VAL A 64 -2.74 1.69 -12.17
C VAL A 64 -4.21 1.98 -11.82
N PRO A 65 -4.96 1.06 -11.20
CA PRO A 65 -6.37 1.29 -10.85
C PRO A 65 -6.57 2.23 -9.66
N CYS A 66 -5.54 2.51 -8.86
CA CYS A 66 -5.69 3.28 -7.63
C CYS A 66 -6.18 4.72 -7.86
N ALA A 67 -5.59 5.43 -8.83
CA ALA A 67 -6.00 6.81 -9.12
C ALA A 67 -7.41 6.87 -9.74
N PRO A 68 -7.77 6.05 -10.75
CA PRO A 68 -9.15 5.97 -11.24
C PRO A 68 -10.19 5.65 -10.16
N LEU A 69 -9.92 4.68 -9.28
CA LEU A 69 -10.83 4.32 -8.19
C LEU A 69 -11.05 5.49 -7.22
N LEU A 70 -9.97 6.20 -6.86
CA LEU A 70 -10.06 7.37 -6.00
C LEU A 70 -10.86 8.51 -6.65
N ILE A 71 -10.65 8.72 -7.95
CA ILE A 71 -11.37 9.74 -8.73
C ILE A 71 -12.86 9.37 -8.86
N ALA A 72 -13.19 8.09 -9.00
CA ALA A 72 -14.57 7.61 -9.04
C ALA A 72 -15.28 7.81 -7.70
N ASP A 73 -14.63 7.48 -6.58
CA ASP A 73 -15.16 7.67 -5.22
C ASP A 73 -15.45 9.15 -4.91
N LEU A 74 -14.64 10.08 -5.45
CA LEU A 74 -14.86 11.53 -5.31
C LEU A 74 -16.16 12.02 -5.99
N GLY A 75 -16.71 11.29 -6.96
CA GLY A 75 -17.93 11.62 -7.71
C GLY A 75 -17.87 12.89 -8.57
N ARG A 76 -16.76 13.66 -8.52
CA ARG A 76 -16.53 14.89 -9.29
C ARG A 76 -15.11 14.93 -9.85
N PRO A 77 -14.83 14.19 -10.94
CA PRO A 77 -13.47 13.99 -11.45
C PRO A 77 -12.77 15.30 -11.85
N GLU A 78 -13.52 16.26 -12.39
CA GLU A 78 -13.05 17.59 -12.80
C GLU A 78 -12.35 18.35 -11.66
N ARG A 79 -12.71 18.04 -10.41
CA ARG A 79 -12.25 18.74 -9.20
C ARG A 79 -11.11 18.03 -8.48
N PHE A 80 -10.68 16.86 -8.94
CA PHE A 80 -9.60 16.09 -8.31
C PHE A 80 -8.35 16.94 -8.08
N HIS A 81 -7.98 17.76 -9.08
CA HIS A 81 -6.80 18.62 -9.01
C HIS A 81 -6.85 19.62 -7.83
N HIS A 82 -8.02 19.95 -7.27
CA HIS A 82 -8.11 20.78 -6.06
C HIS A 82 -7.49 20.12 -4.83
N MET A 83 -7.48 18.79 -4.75
CA MET A 83 -6.83 18.06 -3.66
C MET A 83 -5.31 18.19 -3.69
N LEU A 84 -4.75 18.43 -4.88
CA LEU A 84 -3.31 18.56 -5.13
C LEU A 84 -2.82 20.01 -5.17
N ARG A 85 -3.70 21.00 -4.91
CA ARG A 85 -3.30 22.42 -4.89
C ARG A 85 -2.63 22.84 -3.59
N ILE A 86 -3.08 22.28 -2.47
CA ILE A 86 -2.60 22.67 -1.13
C ILE A 86 -2.07 21.43 -0.42
N PHE A 87 -0.88 21.56 0.15
CA PHE A 87 -0.30 20.55 1.01
C PHE A 87 -0.79 20.76 2.45
N LYS A 88 -1.58 19.82 2.96
CA LYS A 88 -2.18 19.79 4.31
C LYS A 88 -1.91 18.42 4.95
N PRO A 89 -0.67 18.14 5.40
CA PRO A 89 -0.26 16.82 5.89
C PRO A 89 -1.03 16.35 7.13
N LEU A 90 -1.60 17.28 7.90
CA LEU A 90 -2.45 16.97 9.05
C LEU A 90 -3.81 16.38 8.67
N SER A 91 -4.24 16.50 7.41
CA SER A 91 -5.42 15.82 6.89
C SER A 91 -5.02 14.46 6.31
N PRO A 92 -5.48 13.33 6.88
CA PRO A 92 -5.15 12.00 6.35
C PRO A 92 -5.50 11.82 4.87
N MET A 93 -6.61 12.43 4.43
CA MET A 93 -7.04 12.39 3.04
C MET A 93 -6.08 13.14 2.10
N ASN A 94 -5.59 14.31 2.51
CA ASN A 94 -4.64 15.07 1.71
C ASN A 94 -3.26 14.39 1.68
N LEU A 95 -2.81 13.88 2.83
CA LEU A 95 -1.57 13.11 2.92
C LEU A 95 -1.61 11.92 1.95
N GLY A 96 -2.71 11.14 1.96
CA GLY A 96 -2.91 10.01 1.05
C GLY A 96 -2.83 10.39 -0.43
N ALA A 97 -3.52 11.46 -0.83
CA ALA A 97 -3.50 11.95 -2.21
C ALA A 97 -2.10 12.36 -2.68
N TRP A 98 -1.35 13.08 -1.84
CA TRP A 98 0.04 13.47 -2.13
C TRP A 98 0.99 12.29 -2.12
N THR A 99 0.82 11.35 -1.20
CA THR A 99 1.62 10.13 -1.14
C THR A 99 1.40 9.27 -2.37
N LEU A 100 0.14 9.05 -2.80
CA LEU A 100 -0.17 8.31 -4.03
C LEU A 100 0.43 9.01 -5.26
N THR A 101 0.26 10.33 -5.34
CA THR A 101 0.79 11.14 -6.46
C THR A 101 2.31 11.10 -6.54
N GLY A 102 3.01 11.09 -5.41
CA GLY A 102 4.47 10.97 -5.37
C GLY A 102 4.99 9.54 -5.56
N PHE A 103 4.31 8.56 -4.98
CA PHE A 103 4.73 7.15 -5.02
C PHE A 103 4.57 6.53 -6.41
N THR A 104 3.45 6.81 -7.09
CA THR A 104 3.18 6.30 -8.44
C THR A 104 4.32 6.53 -9.42
N PRO A 105 4.77 7.77 -9.71
CA PRO A 105 5.85 7.99 -10.66
C PRO A 105 7.17 7.32 -10.24
N ILE A 106 7.46 7.22 -8.94
CA ILE A 106 8.66 6.53 -8.45
C ILE A 106 8.57 5.02 -8.72
N ALA A 107 7.42 4.40 -8.44
CA ALA A 107 7.18 2.99 -8.71
C ALA A 107 7.31 2.67 -10.22
N PHE A 108 6.69 3.50 -11.06
CA PHE A 108 6.78 3.37 -12.52
C PHE A 108 8.20 3.61 -13.03
N ALA A 109 8.90 4.63 -12.52
CA ALA A 109 10.28 4.88 -12.89
C ALA A 109 11.17 3.70 -12.54
N ARG A 110 11.01 3.09 -11.35
CA ARG A 110 11.79 1.89 -10.99
C ARG A 110 11.47 0.68 -11.85
N ALA A 111 10.20 0.46 -12.16
CA ALA A 111 9.79 -0.58 -13.10
C ALA A 111 10.42 -0.36 -14.49
N ALA A 112 10.41 0.89 -14.99
CA ALA A 112 11.03 1.27 -16.26
C ALA A 112 12.56 1.10 -16.25
N SER A 113 13.26 1.54 -15.19
CA SER A 113 14.71 1.35 -15.06
C SER A 113 15.09 -0.13 -14.99
N HIS A 114 14.23 -0.98 -14.40
CA HIS A 114 14.44 -2.42 -14.40
C HIS A 114 14.25 -3.00 -15.81
N ALA A 115 13.19 -2.59 -16.52
CA ALA A 115 12.96 -2.99 -17.92
C ALA A 115 14.09 -2.54 -18.87
N ALA A 116 14.67 -1.37 -18.64
CA ALA A 116 15.84 -0.90 -19.36
C ALA A 116 17.07 -1.77 -19.08
N GLY A 117 17.29 -2.14 -17.81
CA GLY A 117 18.40 -3.01 -17.40
C GLY A 117 18.33 -4.44 -17.94
N THR A 118 17.13 -4.95 -18.23
CA THR A 118 16.92 -6.27 -18.85
C THR A 118 16.84 -6.21 -20.38
N GLY A 119 16.95 -5.02 -20.97
CA GLY A 119 16.86 -4.80 -22.42
C GLY A 119 15.45 -4.90 -22.99
N LEU A 120 14.42 -4.97 -22.15
CA LEU A 120 13.01 -4.96 -22.54
C LEU A 120 12.55 -3.56 -22.98
N LEU A 121 13.07 -2.52 -22.34
CA LEU A 121 12.87 -1.13 -22.73
C LEU A 121 14.13 -0.64 -23.48
N ARG A 122 13.95 -0.13 -24.70
CA ARG A 122 15.05 0.39 -25.54
C ARG A 122 14.76 1.81 -26.00
N GLY A 123 15.81 2.54 -26.42
CA GLY A 123 15.69 3.90 -26.95
C GLY A 123 15.69 5.00 -25.88
N PRO A 124 15.14 6.19 -26.18
CA PRO A 124 15.29 7.38 -25.32
C PRO A 124 14.65 7.23 -23.94
N LEU A 125 13.58 6.43 -23.83
CA LEU A 125 12.94 6.12 -22.55
C LEU A 125 13.86 5.31 -21.62
N ALA A 126 14.68 4.42 -22.16
CA ALA A 126 15.65 3.66 -21.38
C ALA A 126 16.78 4.56 -20.86
N ALA A 127 17.23 5.53 -21.67
CA ALA A 127 18.20 6.54 -21.25
C ALA A 127 17.64 7.41 -20.12
N LEU A 128 16.40 7.90 -20.26
CA LEU A 128 15.72 8.69 -19.24
C LEU A 128 15.56 7.92 -17.92
N ALA A 129 15.16 6.65 -18.00
CA ALA A 129 15.05 5.77 -16.84
C ALA A 129 16.41 5.47 -16.18
N GLY A 130 17.51 5.61 -16.92
CA GLY A 130 18.87 5.47 -16.41
C GLY A 130 19.40 6.70 -15.66
N LEU A 131 18.79 7.88 -15.86
CA LEU A 131 19.21 9.13 -15.20
C LEU A 131 18.81 9.20 -13.73
N LEU A 132 17.78 8.44 -13.32
CA LEU A 132 17.29 8.47 -11.95
C LEU A 132 18.22 7.66 -11.01
N PRO A 133 18.73 8.25 -9.92
CA PRO A 133 19.59 7.52 -8.98
C PRO A 133 18.79 6.38 -8.32
N LYS A 134 19.10 5.13 -8.69
CA LYS A 134 18.32 3.94 -8.27
C LYS A 134 18.12 3.86 -6.76
N ARG A 135 19.16 4.09 -5.97
CA ARG A 135 19.09 4.05 -4.50
C ARG A 135 18.18 5.15 -3.93
N LEU A 136 18.25 6.36 -4.47
CA LEU A 136 17.42 7.47 -4.00
C LEU A 136 15.94 7.19 -4.30
N ALA A 137 15.65 6.69 -5.51
CA ALA A 137 14.29 6.30 -5.89
C ALA A 137 13.76 5.13 -5.05
N GLU A 138 14.59 4.12 -4.77
CA GLU A 138 14.23 3.02 -3.86
C GLU A 138 13.93 3.52 -2.45
N LEU A 139 14.80 4.34 -1.86
CA LEU A 139 14.58 4.88 -0.51
C LEU A 139 13.35 5.79 -0.44
N ALA A 140 13.19 6.70 -1.40
CA ALA A 140 12.02 7.58 -1.48
C ALA A 140 10.73 6.78 -1.68
N GLY A 141 10.76 5.76 -2.55
CA GLY A 141 9.62 4.89 -2.77
C GLY A 141 9.29 4.00 -1.58
N VAL A 142 10.29 3.55 -0.80
CA VAL A 142 10.05 2.83 0.46
C VAL A 142 9.38 3.75 1.47
N GLY A 143 9.87 4.98 1.65
CA GLY A 143 9.27 5.95 2.57
C GLY A 143 7.83 6.30 2.20
N LEU A 144 7.57 6.61 0.93
CA LEU A 144 6.22 6.90 0.45
C LEU A 144 5.32 5.66 0.43
N GLY A 145 5.86 4.49 0.09
CA GLY A 145 5.12 3.22 0.11
C GLY A 145 4.67 2.85 1.53
N LEU A 146 5.57 2.92 2.52
CA LEU A 146 5.21 2.67 3.93
C LEU A 146 4.19 3.70 4.43
N THR A 147 4.31 4.96 4.01
CA THR A 147 3.29 5.98 4.28
C THR A 147 1.95 5.59 3.66
N LEU A 148 1.92 5.14 2.40
CA LEU A 148 0.72 4.69 1.71
C LEU A 148 0.07 3.46 2.38
N ALA A 149 0.91 2.54 2.89
CA ALA A 149 0.47 1.35 3.58
C ALA A 149 -0.17 1.67 4.94
N GLY A 150 0.42 2.59 5.71
CA GLY A 150 -0.05 2.94 7.05
C GLY A 150 -1.17 3.98 7.09
N TYR A 151 -1.17 4.97 6.20
CA TYR A 151 -2.11 6.09 6.29
C TYR A 151 -3.57 5.67 6.11
N SER A 152 -3.85 4.61 5.35
CA SER A 152 -5.20 4.07 5.16
C SER A 152 -5.83 3.66 6.51
N GLY A 153 -5.05 3.03 7.38
CA GLY A 153 -5.48 2.72 8.74
C GLY A 153 -5.65 3.96 9.61
N VAL A 154 -4.80 4.99 9.44
CA VAL A 154 -4.96 6.28 10.14
C VAL A 154 -6.22 7.02 9.68
N LEU A 155 -6.53 6.98 8.39
CA LEU A 155 -7.72 7.58 7.79
C LEU A 155 -8.99 6.94 8.37
N LEU A 156 -9.00 5.61 8.52
CA LEU A 156 -10.10 4.90 9.19
C LEU A 156 -10.20 5.23 10.67
N ALA A 157 -9.07 5.30 11.38
CA ALA A 157 -9.04 5.67 12.79
C ALA A 157 -9.48 7.13 13.03
N ALA A 158 -9.37 8.00 12.03
CA ALA A 158 -9.85 9.38 12.09
C ALA A 158 -11.38 9.51 11.89
N THR A 159 -12.08 8.42 11.55
CA THR A 159 -13.55 8.43 11.44
C THR A 159 -14.23 8.29 12.80
N ASN A 160 -15.46 8.77 12.94
CA ASN A 160 -16.22 8.66 14.20
C ASN A 160 -16.83 7.27 14.44
N ILE A 161 -16.38 6.22 13.74
CA ILE A 161 -16.92 4.88 13.91
C ILE A 161 -16.18 4.18 15.07
N PRO A 162 -16.88 3.82 16.17
CA PRO A 162 -16.23 3.37 17.41
C PRO A 162 -15.31 2.15 17.27
N LEU A 163 -15.57 1.30 16.28
CA LEU A 163 -14.80 0.09 16.00
C LEU A 163 -13.33 0.40 15.69
N TRP A 164 -13.07 1.43 14.89
CA TRP A 164 -11.72 1.77 14.44
C TRP A 164 -11.17 3.05 15.09
N ALA A 165 -12.03 3.98 15.52
CA ALA A 165 -11.62 5.26 16.10
C ALA A 165 -10.83 5.13 17.42
N LYS A 166 -11.08 4.06 18.18
CA LYS A 166 -10.46 3.85 19.49
C LYS A 166 -9.03 3.34 19.42
N SER A 167 -8.63 2.72 18.32
CA SER A 167 -7.36 2.00 18.25
C SER A 167 -6.32 2.77 17.45
N LYS A 168 -5.26 3.20 18.14
CA LYS A 168 -4.11 3.88 17.52
C LYS A 168 -3.24 2.92 16.68
N LEU A 169 -3.44 1.62 16.84
CA LEU A 169 -2.65 0.57 16.19
C LEU A 169 -3.11 0.28 14.76
N LEU A 170 -4.26 0.82 14.33
CA LEU A 170 -4.85 0.50 13.03
C LEU A 170 -3.95 0.85 11.84
N GLY A 171 -3.20 1.95 11.93
CA GLY A 171 -2.21 2.31 10.91
C GLY A 171 -1.07 1.27 10.80
N GLY A 172 -0.54 0.81 11.94
CA GLY A 172 0.48 -0.24 11.98
C GLY A 172 -0.06 -1.58 11.45
N LEU A 173 -1.32 -1.90 11.75
CA LEU A 173 -1.97 -3.11 11.27
C LEU A 173 -2.11 -3.11 9.75
N PHE A 174 -2.63 -2.03 9.17
CA PHE A 174 -2.74 -1.86 7.72
C PHE A 174 -1.37 -1.94 7.05
N MET A 175 -0.35 -1.35 7.66
CA MET A 175 1.02 -1.43 7.15
C MET A 175 1.56 -2.86 7.14
N ALA A 176 1.34 -3.62 8.22
CA ALA A 176 1.78 -5.01 8.31
C ALA A 176 1.07 -5.90 7.26
N SER A 177 -0.26 -5.74 7.15
CA SER A 177 -1.07 -6.49 6.17
C SER A 177 -0.70 -6.16 4.72
N ALA A 178 -0.37 -4.89 4.45
CA ALA A 178 0.14 -4.44 3.15
C ALA A 178 1.49 -5.07 2.82
N LEU A 179 2.42 -5.13 3.79
CA LEU A 179 3.72 -5.79 3.63
C LEU A 179 3.56 -7.30 3.39
N ALA A 180 2.68 -7.97 4.14
CA ALA A 180 2.37 -9.39 3.94
C ALA A 180 1.78 -9.63 2.54
N SER A 181 0.71 -8.93 2.17
CA SER A 181 0.05 -9.07 0.86
C SER A 181 0.99 -8.77 -0.31
N GLY A 182 1.80 -7.72 -0.19
CA GLY A 182 2.76 -7.33 -1.22
C GLY A 182 3.92 -8.32 -1.36
N SER A 183 4.47 -8.81 -0.24
CA SER A 183 5.53 -9.82 -0.26
C SER A 183 5.04 -11.14 -0.85
N ALA A 184 3.85 -11.60 -0.48
CA ALA A 184 3.21 -12.79 -1.05
C ALA A 184 3.00 -12.65 -2.58
N ALA A 185 2.58 -11.47 -3.05
CA ALA A 185 2.44 -11.21 -4.48
C ALA A 185 3.78 -11.29 -5.23
N VAL A 186 4.88 -10.81 -4.62
CA VAL A 186 6.23 -10.94 -5.17
C VAL A 186 6.68 -12.40 -5.19
N THR A 187 6.46 -13.15 -4.10
CA THR A 187 6.78 -14.58 -4.02
C THR A 187 6.03 -15.37 -5.08
N LEU A 188 4.72 -15.13 -5.25
CA LEU A 188 3.90 -15.77 -6.28
C LEU A 188 4.42 -15.50 -7.69
N GLN A 189 4.81 -14.25 -7.97
CA GLN A 189 5.38 -13.88 -9.25
C GLN A 189 6.76 -14.54 -9.48
N ALA A 190 7.61 -14.58 -8.46
CA ALA A 190 8.91 -15.25 -8.54
C ALA A 190 8.76 -16.77 -8.76
N ALA A 191 7.82 -17.41 -8.07
CA ALA A 191 7.51 -18.84 -8.25
C ALA A 191 7.08 -19.17 -9.70
N ARG A 192 6.27 -18.30 -10.33
CA ARG A 192 5.88 -18.44 -11.74
C ARG A 192 7.05 -18.37 -12.73
N ARG A 193 8.22 -17.88 -12.31
CA ARG A 193 9.42 -17.75 -13.15
C ARG A 193 10.46 -18.85 -12.88
N ALA A 194 10.12 -19.89 -12.10
CA ALA A 194 11.00 -21.01 -11.77
C ALA A 194 12.36 -20.57 -11.18
N VAL A 195 12.32 -19.58 -10.28
CA VAL A 195 13.47 -19.07 -9.53
C VAL A 195 13.99 -20.15 -8.55
N PRO A 196 15.29 -20.19 -8.22
CA PRO A 196 15.84 -21.18 -7.28
C PRO A 196 15.10 -21.27 -5.94
N ASP A 197 14.93 -22.49 -5.42
CA ASP A 197 14.20 -22.76 -4.18
C ASP A 197 14.76 -22.01 -2.96
N ALA A 198 16.08 -21.81 -2.90
CA ALA A 198 16.73 -21.05 -1.83
C ALA A 198 16.26 -19.59 -1.77
N THR A 199 16.02 -18.97 -2.93
CA THR A 199 15.48 -17.60 -3.01
C THR A 199 14.00 -17.58 -2.64
N LEU A 200 13.22 -18.59 -3.05
CA LEU A 200 11.83 -18.73 -2.62
C LEU A 200 11.71 -18.87 -1.10
N HIS A 201 12.58 -19.65 -0.46
CA HIS A 201 12.61 -19.80 1.00
C HIS A 201 12.94 -18.49 1.72
N ARG A 202 13.85 -17.67 1.18
CA ARG A 202 14.18 -16.35 1.76
C ARG A 202 13.04 -15.36 1.64
N LEU A 203 12.37 -15.32 0.48
CA LEU A 203 11.18 -14.49 0.27
C LEU A 203 10.03 -14.94 1.19
N ALA A 204 9.80 -16.25 1.32
CA ALA A 204 8.85 -16.81 2.26
C ALA A 204 9.21 -16.50 3.73
N GLY A 205 10.50 -16.43 4.07
CA GLY A 205 10.96 -15.99 5.39
C GLY A 205 10.61 -14.52 5.68
N LEU A 206 10.75 -13.63 4.69
CA LEU A 206 10.33 -12.22 4.82
C LEU A 206 8.80 -12.12 4.96
N GLU A 207 8.06 -12.91 4.20
CA GLU A 207 6.60 -13.01 4.29
C GLU A 207 6.15 -13.51 5.67
N ALA A 208 6.81 -14.54 6.21
CA ALA A 208 6.54 -15.08 7.54
C ALA A 208 6.82 -14.05 8.65
N LEU A 209 7.90 -13.28 8.54
CA LEU A 209 8.21 -12.18 9.47
C LEU A 209 7.16 -11.06 9.41
N ALA A 210 6.73 -10.68 8.20
CA ALA A 210 5.68 -9.68 8.03
C ALA A 210 4.35 -10.17 8.63
N SER A 211 3.99 -11.43 8.38
CA SER A 211 2.79 -12.08 8.91
C SER A 211 2.84 -12.23 10.43
N ALA A 212 3.99 -12.58 11.00
CA ALA A 212 4.17 -12.65 12.45
C ALA A 212 4.03 -11.26 13.11
N GLY A 213 4.57 -10.22 12.47
CA GLY A 213 4.38 -8.84 12.89
C GLY A 213 2.91 -8.41 12.82
N GLU A 214 2.20 -8.79 11.76
CA GLU A 214 0.76 -8.57 11.63
C GLU A 214 -0.02 -9.25 12.76
N ILE A 215 0.25 -10.52 13.06
CA ILE A 215 -0.38 -11.27 14.15
C ILE A 215 -0.11 -10.59 15.51
N ALA A 216 1.12 -10.15 15.77
CA ALA A 216 1.46 -9.46 17.01
C ALA A 216 0.71 -8.14 17.16
N ILE A 217 0.62 -7.35 16.08
CA ILE A 217 -0.11 -6.08 16.08
C ILE A 217 -1.63 -6.31 16.19
N LEU A 218 -2.17 -7.35 15.53
CA LEU A 218 -3.56 -7.78 15.65
C LEU A 218 -3.90 -8.17 17.09
N ALA A 219 -3.06 -8.97 17.74
CA ALA A 219 -3.24 -9.35 19.14
C ALA A 219 -3.25 -8.11 20.05
N GLY A 220 -2.33 -7.18 19.84
CA GLY A 220 -2.30 -5.89 20.54
C GLY A 220 -3.55 -5.04 20.28
N TYR A 221 -4.02 -4.99 19.02
CA TYR A 221 -5.23 -4.29 18.62
C TYR A 221 -6.47 -4.84 19.33
N LEU A 222 -6.63 -6.17 19.36
CA LEU A 222 -7.76 -6.83 20.02
C LEU A 222 -7.73 -6.62 21.53
N ALA A 223 -6.55 -6.74 22.15
CA ALA A 223 -6.36 -6.48 23.58
C ALA A 223 -6.73 -5.04 23.96
N GLN A 224 -6.36 -4.05 23.13
CA GLN A 224 -6.65 -2.64 23.36
C GLN A 224 -8.11 -2.27 23.04
N SER A 225 -8.76 -2.98 22.12
CA SER A 225 -10.11 -2.67 21.64
C SER A 225 -11.23 -3.20 22.56
N GLY A 226 -10.93 -4.14 23.47
CA GLY A 226 -11.83 -4.58 24.55
C GLY A 226 -13.27 -4.88 24.11
N ARG A 227 -14.28 -4.34 24.81
CA ARG A 227 -15.71 -4.55 24.49
C ARG A 227 -16.14 -4.03 23.11
N THR A 228 -15.36 -3.15 22.49
CA THR A 228 -15.65 -2.56 21.17
C THR A 228 -15.33 -3.52 20.02
N ALA A 229 -14.53 -4.57 20.26
CA ALA A 229 -14.22 -5.62 19.29
C ALA A 229 -15.26 -6.76 19.25
N ARG A 230 -16.25 -6.76 20.15
CA ARG A 230 -17.32 -7.78 20.20
C ARG A 230 -17.97 -8.11 18.85
N PRO A 231 -18.23 -7.15 17.94
CA PRO A 231 -18.81 -7.45 16.63
C PRO A 231 -17.92 -8.31 15.71
N LEU A 232 -16.63 -8.44 16.00
CA LEU A 232 -15.67 -9.22 15.20
C LEU A 232 -15.44 -10.63 15.76
N THR A 233 -15.86 -10.89 17.01
CA THR A 233 -15.61 -12.13 17.74
C THR A 233 -16.89 -12.87 18.14
N SER A 234 -18.05 -12.37 17.74
CA SER A 234 -19.38 -12.91 18.03
C SER A 234 -19.97 -13.65 16.84
#